data_AF-A0A960GE56-F1
#
_entry.id   AF-A0A960GE56-F1
#
_cell.length_a   1.000
_cell.length_b   1.000
_cell.length_c   1.000
_cell.angle_alpha   90.00
_cell.angle_beta   90.00
_cell.angle_gamma   90.00
#
_symmetry.space_group_name_H-M   'P 1'
#
loop_
_entity.id
_entity.type
_entity.pdbx_description
1 polymer ?
#
loop_
_entity_poly.entity_id
_entity_poly.type
_entity_poly.pdbx_seq_one_letter_code
_entity_poly.pdbx_strand_id
1 'polypeptide(L)'
;MRKLRSLAVVAFAGLLLLTACGGGSEPSPSATPAASTQAEIFLAAADDPMADPFTTDTAIDVGTANQTPTASPTNTAASEVTARTGTDPELYAAADRPACDVEKLISDLQANPTARGAWADIRGIQESEIPEYLRGLAPVVLRYDTRVTNHRYTDGSGFAFQAVLEAGTAVLVDNTGMPVVRCACGNPLLAPKAATDGATYQGTAWPGFSPDTVIVVTPGATVTVIVCIRINTTVTIDVPVSSGPGDGSATPSSGGSGTAGATATATATAPTGAPASGDYTSCARRYGELVRDLTLNGGMDAGQAEQWAAKAKQAAALASSGDLAGAYAICWESVSEMEAELATR
;
A
#
# COMPACT_ATOMS: atom_id res chain seq x y z
N MET A 1 32.38 -61.85 -26.41
CA MET A 1 33.13 -63.04 -25.98
C MET A 1 34.41 -62.59 -25.29
N ARG A 2 34.68 -63.11 -24.08
CA ARG A 2 36.00 -63.46 -23.48
C ARG A 2 37.21 -62.61 -23.91
N LYS A 3 38.08 -62.04 -23.06
CA LYS A 3 38.56 -62.49 -21.75
C LYS A 3 39.70 -61.52 -21.32
N LEU A 4 39.74 -61.20 -20.02
CA LEU A 4 40.90 -61.29 -19.12
C LEU A 4 42.25 -60.57 -19.45
N ARG A 5 42.65 -59.72 -18.49
CA ARG A 5 43.85 -59.83 -17.60
C ARG A 5 45.12 -58.99 -17.84
N SER A 6 45.59 -58.46 -16.70
CA SER A 6 46.98 -58.22 -16.24
C SER A 6 47.58 -56.85 -16.56
N LEU A 7 47.76 -55.97 -15.57
CA LEU A 7 48.90 -55.85 -14.64
C LEU A 7 50.21 -55.47 -15.34
N ALA A 8 50.61 -54.20 -15.18
CA ALA A 8 52.01 -53.80 -15.13
C ALA A 8 52.15 -52.62 -14.16
N VAL A 9 52.65 -52.93 -12.97
CA VAL A 9 53.20 -52.03 -11.98
C VAL A 9 54.58 -51.61 -12.47
N VAL A 10 54.86 -50.31 -12.53
CA VAL A 10 56.24 -49.81 -12.40
C VAL A 10 56.24 -48.81 -11.26
N ALA A 11 56.82 -49.27 -10.14
CA ALA A 11 57.15 -48.48 -8.98
C ALA A 11 58.37 -47.61 -9.31
N PHE A 12 58.32 -46.34 -8.93
CA PHE A 12 59.52 -45.62 -8.49
C PHE A 12 59.25 -45.09 -7.08
N ALA A 13 59.98 -45.69 -6.14
CA ALA A 13 60.03 -45.28 -4.76
C ALA A 13 60.80 -43.96 -4.65
N GLY A 14 60.14 -42.93 -4.14
CA GLY A 14 60.75 -41.75 -3.54
C GLY A 14 60.27 -41.67 -2.11
N LEU A 15 61.14 -42.09 -1.19
CA LEU A 15 60.90 -42.23 0.24
C LEU A 15 60.63 -40.88 0.92
N LEU A 16 59.60 -40.90 1.77
CA LEU A 16 59.18 -39.91 2.76
C LEU A 16 60.31 -39.29 3.58
N LEU A 17 60.16 -38.00 3.89
CA LEU A 17 60.45 -37.45 5.22
C LEU A 17 59.26 -36.59 5.68
N LEU A 18 58.78 -36.94 6.88
CA LEU A 18 57.58 -36.47 7.56
C LEU A 18 57.79 -35.14 8.29
N THR A 19 56.77 -34.29 8.28
CA THR A 19 56.31 -33.41 9.40
C THR A 19 54.87 -32.98 9.05
N ALA A 20 53.80 -33.55 9.62
CA ALA A 20 53.23 -33.35 10.97
C ALA A 20 52.27 -32.14 11.07
N CYS A 21 51.02 -32.44 11.50
CA CYS A 21 49.84 -31.59 11.79
C CYS A 21 49.20 -30.91 10.57
N GLY A 22 47.94 -31.11 10.18
CA GLY A 22 46.73 -31.46 10.95
C GLY A 22 45.74 -30.29 10.81
N GLY A 23 44.67 -30.46 10.00
CA GLY A 23 43.53 -29.54 9.93
C GLY A 23 43.19 -29.10 8.51
N GLY A 24 42.16 -29.71 7.91
CA GLY A 24 41.65 -29.35 6.59
C GLY A 24 41.05 -27.94 6.58
N SER A 25 41.49 -27.11 5.64
CA SER A 25 40.82 -25.86 5.30
C SER A 25 39.91 -26.12 4.09
N GLU A 26 38.62 -26.23 4.37
CA GLU A 26 37.57 -26.13 3.36
C GLU A 26 37.68 -24.77 2.65
N PRO A 27 37.38 -24.69 1.34
CA PRO A 27 37.37 -23.43 0.63
C PRO A 27 36.27 -22.53 1.19
N SER A 28 36.70 -21.44 1.82
CA SER A 28 35.86 -20.36 2.34
C SER A 28 34.88 -19.89 1.25
N PRO A 29 33.56 -19.89 1.47
CA PRO A 29 32.65 -19.21 0.56
C PRO A 29 32.99 -17.73 0.60
N SER A 30 33.31 -17.19 -0.57
CA SER A 30 33.40 -15.76 -0.83
C SER A 30 32.21 -15.08 -0.16
N ALA A 31 32.48 -14.18 0.79
CA ALA A 31 31.47 -13.31 1.35
C ALA A 31 30.83 -12.54 0.19
N THR A 32 29.60 -12.91 -0.16
CA THR A 32 28.68 -12.04 -0.88
C THR A 32 28.71 -10.70 -0.14
N PRO A 33 28.93 -9.56 -0.81
CA PRO A 33 28.75 -8.28 -0.15
C PRO A 33 27.33 -8.30 0.38
N ALA A 34 27.15 -8.21 1.69
CA ALA A 34 25.85 -7.90 2.26
C ALA A 34 25.46 -6.57 1.63
N ALA A 35 24.52 -6.60 0.67
CA ALA A 35 23.86 -5.40 0.22
C ALA A 35 23.35 -4.74 1.49
N SER A 36 23.88 -3.57 1.80
CA SER A 36 23.30 -2.69 2.81
C SER A 36 21.87 -2.44 2.34
N THR A 37 20.89 -3.15 2.92
CA THR A 37 19.46 -2.91 2.70
C THR A 37 19.14 -1.58 3.38
N GLN A 38 19.47 -0.51 2.67
CA GLN A 38 19.05 0.83 3.00
C GLN A 38 17.53 0.84 3.10
N ALA A 39 16.98 1.40 4.19
CA ALA A 39 15.54 1.41 4.37
C ALA A 39 14.91 2.32 3.32
N GLU A 40 14.00 1.77 2.51
CA GLU A 40 13.25 2.54 1.52
C GLU A 40 12.01 3.17 2.15
N ILE A 41 11.74 4.41 1.75
CA ILE A 41 10.63 5.23 2.19
C ILE A 41 9.83 5.65 0.97
N PHE A 42 8.59 5.21 0.84
CA PHE A 42 7.75 5.58 -0.30
C PHE A 42 7.05 6.92 -0.06
N LEU A 43 7.14 7.82 -1.04
CA LEU A 43 6.38 9.06 -1.09
C LEU A 43 4.98 8.77 -1.63
N ALA A 44 3.96 9.07 -0.84
CA ALA A 44 2.56 8.85 -1.20
C ALA A 44 1.84 10.21 -1.26
N ALA A 45 1.57 10.68 -2.48
CA ALA A 45 0.85 11.92 -2.73
C ALA A 45 -0.59 11.84 -2.19
N ALA A 46 -1.21 12.98 -1.89
CA ALA A 46 -2.51 13.00 -1.21
C ALA A 46 -3.63 12.30 -2.01
N ASP A 47 -3.57 12.37 -3.34
CA ASP A 47 -4.54 11.83 -4.29
C ASP A 47 -4.12 10.49 -4.91
N ASP A 48 -2.97 9.93 -4.54
CA ASP A 48 -2.49 8.66 -5.08
C ASP A 48 -3.14 7.47 -4.33
N PRO A 49 -4.07 6.72 -4.94
CA PRO A 49 -4.63 5.52 -4.31
C PRO A 49 -3.56 4.43 -4.09
N MET A 50 -2.41 4.53 -4.76
CA MET A 50 -1.33 3.54 -4.75
C MET A 50 -1.76 2.18 -5.34
N ALA A 51 -0.77 1.37 -5.73
CA ALA A 51 -1.01 -0.01 -6.14
C ALA A 51 -1.48 -0.88 -4.97
N ASP A 52 -2.36 -1.84 -5.26
CA ASP A 52 -2.84 -2.86 -4.32
C ASP A 52 -3.52 -2.29 -3.05
N PRO A 53 -4.58 -1.48 -3.18
CA PRO A 53 -5.29 -0.90 -2.03
C PRO A 53 -6.19 -1.94 -1.33
N PHE A 54 -6.46 -1.73 -0.04
CA PHE A 54 -7.41 -2.57 0.72
C PHE A 54 -8.86 -2.37 0.26
N THR A 55 -9.22 -1.13 -0.11
CA THR A 55 -10.56 -0.77 -0.56
C THR A 55 -10.48 0.18 -1.75
N THR A 56 -11.64 0.48 -2.33
CA THR A 56 -11.70 1.61 -3.26
C THR A 56 -11.54 2.93 -2.50
N ASP A 57 -11.28 4.03 -3.22
CA ASP A 57 -11.07 5.35 -2.62
C ASP A 57 -12.26 5.78 -1.74
N THR A 58 -11.99 6.07 -0.47
CA THR A 58 -12.97 6.57 0.51
C THR A 58 -12.66 7.99 0.96
N ALA A 59 -11.67 8.65 0.38
CA ALA A 59 -11.42 10.06 0.61
C ALA A 59 -12.56 10.90 0.03
N ILE A 60 -12.98 11.90 0.79
CA ILE A 60 -13.91 12.92 0.37
C ILE A 60 -13.08 14.17 0.14
N ASP A 61 -13.08 14.71 -1.08
CA ASP A 61 -12.46 16.02 -1.35
C ASP A 61 -13.15 17.05 -0.46
N VAL A 62 -12.44 17.59 0.53
CA VAL A 62 -12.92 18.62 1.48
C VAL A 62 -12.27 19.99 1.23
N GLY A 63 -11.66 20.16 0.05
CA GLY A 63 -10.79 21.29 -0.28
C GLY A 63 -9.37 21.11 0.25
N THR A 64 -8.47 21.98 -0.21
CA THR A 64 -7.07 21.98 0.24
C THR A 64 -6.98 22.49 1.67
N ALA A 65 -6.47 21.66 2.58
CA ALA A 65 -6.03 22.14 3.88
C ALA A 65 -4.96 23.22 3.65
N ASN A 66 -5.01 24.29 4.44
CA ASN A 66 -3.99 25.34 4.36
C ASN A 66 -2.66 24.70 4.80
N GLN A 67 -1.80 24.37 3.84
CA GLN A 67 -0.45 23.90 4.12
C GLN A 67 0.21 25.03 4.89
N THR A 68 0.66 24.77 6.12
CA THR A 68 1.28 25.83 6.91
C THR A 68 2.58 26.26 6.22
N PRO A 69 2.74 27.49 5.73
CA PRO A 69 4.04 27.99 5.33
C PRO A 69 4.63 28.68 6.56
N THR A 70 5.14 27.94 7.55
CA THR A 70 5.80 28.60 8.69
C THR A 70 6.88 27.75 9.33
N ALA A 71 8.11 28.24 9.14
CA ALA A 71 9.34 28.01 9.89
C ALA A 71 9.85 26.56 9.99
N SER A 72 10.84 26.29 9.13
CA SER A 72 11.91 25.35 9.44
C SER A 72 12.39 25.61 10.88
N PRO A 73 12.35 24.63 11.80
CA PRO A 73 12.96 24.81 13.11
C PRO A 73 14.45 25.06 12.87
N THR A 74 14.94 26.21 13.34
CA THR A 74 16.37 26.51 13.37
C THR A 74 16.99 25.64 14.46
N ASN A 75 17.17 24.35 14.19
CA ASN A 75 17.92 23.45 15.05
C ASN A 75 19.08 22.85 14.25
N THR A 76 20.27 23.34 14.60
CA THR A 76 21.56 22.79 14.21
C THR A 76 21.74 21.41 14.84
N ALA A 77 21.28 20.36 14.17
CA ALA A 77 21.82 19.00 14.23
C ALA A 77 21.07 18.13 13.20
N ALA A 78 21.81 17.46 12.33
CA ALA A 78 21.28 16.54 11.33
C ALA A 78 20.62 15.31 11.98
N SER A 79 19.56 14.79 11.33
CA SER A 79 19.00 13.42 11.46
C SER A 79 17.92 13.12 12.52
N GLU A 80 17.15 14.09 13.03
CA GLU A 80 15.93 13.76 13.81
C GLU A 80 14.66 14.26 13.11
N VAL A 81 13.79 13.33 12.71
CA VAL A 81 12.43 13.62 12.25
C VAL A 81 11.66 14.26 13.40
N THR A 82 10.97 15.39 13.16
CA THR A 82 10.29 16.11 14.24
C THR A 82 9.09 15.31 14.75
N ALA A 83 9.11 14.93 16.04
CA ALA A 83 7.97 14.28 16.69
C ALA A 83 6.90 15.30 17.10
N ARG A 84 5.63 14.97 16.85
CA ARG A 84 4.44 15.72 17.33
C ARG A 84 3.53 14.78 18.11
N THR A 85 2.82 15.30 19.10
CA THR A 85 1.83 14.50 19.85
C THR A 85 0.54 14.45 19.04
N GLY A 86 -0.10 13.30 18.90
CA GLY A 86 -1.31 13.11 18.09
C GLY A 86 -2.47 14.01 18.51
N THR A 87 -2.52 14.41 19.77
CA THR A 87 -3.53 15.34 20.31
C THR A 87 -3.04 16.78 20.40
N ASP A 88 -1.88 17.12 19.82
CA ASP A 88 -1.45 18.52 19.73
C ASP A 88 -2.54 19.31 19.00
N PRO A 89 -3.04 20.43 19.58
CA PRO A 89 -4.00 21.27 18.91
C PRO A 89 -3.48 21.66 17.54
N GLU A 90 -4.40 21.70 16.57
CA GLU A 90 -4.11 22.10 15.20
C GLU A 90 -3.20 21.13 14.44
N LEU A 91 -2.76 19.98 14.96
CA LEU A 91 -1.95 19.03 14.19
C LEU A 91 -2.65 18.62 12.86
N TYR A 92 -3.97 18.50 12.92
CA TYR A 92 -4.83 18.14 11.80
C TYR A 92 -5.72 19.30 11.35
N ALA A 93 -6.23 19.18 10.13
CA ALA A 93 -7.28 20.04 9.59
C ALA A 93 -8.57 19.25 9.40
N ALA A 94 -9.71 19.93 9.43
CA ALA A 94 -11.01 19.33 9.13
C ALA A 94 -11.96 20.34 8.47
N ALA A 95 -12.94 19.83 7.72
CA ALA A 95 -14.08 20.61 7.24
C ALA A 95 -15.33 20.28 8.07
N ASP A 96 -16.44 20.99 7.83
CA ASP A 96 -17.72 20.66 8.47
C ASP A 96 -18.31 19.33 8.00
N ARG A 97 -17.78 18.76 6.90
CA ARG A 97 -18.06 17.41 6.42
C ARG A 97 -16.83 16.52 6.61
N PRO A 98 -17.00 15.20 6.83
CA PRO A 98 -15.88 14.30 7.06
C PRO A 98 -14.97 14.20 5.84
N ALA A 99 -13.67 14.06 6.08
CA ALA A 99 -12.66 13.83 5.03
C ALA A 99 -12.66 12.39 4.49
N CYS A 100 -13.36 11.47 5.16
CA CYS A 100 -13.39 10.05 4.81
C CYS A 100 -14.82 9.50 4.89
N ASP A 101 -15.19 8.68 3.91
CA ASP A 101 -16.43 7.92 3.88
C ASP A 101 -16.26 6.59 4.64
N VAL A 102 -16.51 6.64 5.95
CA VAL A 102 -16.37 5.50 6.86
C VAL A 102 -17.31 4.34 6.51
N GLU A 103 -18.55 4.64 6.10
CA GLU A 103 -19.51 3.58 5.78
C GLU A 103 -19.15 2.87 4.47
N LYS A 104 -18.62 3.61 3.50
CA LYS A 104 -18.07 3.02 2.29
C LYS A 104 -16.85 2.14 2.59
N LEU A 105 -15.94 2.58 3.47
CA LEU A 105 -14.79 1.76 3.91
C LEU A 105 -15.26 0.45 4.55
N ILE A 106 -16.26 0.51 5.44
CA ILE A 106 -16.86 -0.67 6.07
C ILE A 106 -17.48 -1.59 5.02
N SER A 107 -18.24 -1.03 4.08
CA SER A 107 -18.89 -1.80 3.00
C SER A 107 -17.88 -2.53 2.13
N ASP A 108 -16.80 -1.85 1.72
CA ASP A 108 -15.75 -2.42 0.88
C ASP A 108 -15.03 -3.58 1.59
N LEU A 109 -14.69 -3.41 2.88
CA LEU A 109 -14.11 -4.49 3.68
C LEU A 109 -15.10 -5.66 3.84
N GLN A 110 -16.38 -5.38 4.10
CA GLN A 110 -17.39 -6.45 4.21
C GLN A 110 -17.59 -7.23 2.90
N ALA A 111 -17.49 -6.55 1.76
CA ALA A 111 -17.57 -7.18 0.43
C ALA A 111 -16.37 -8.08 0.12
N ASN A 112 -15.23 -7.89 0.79
CA ASN A 112 -14.01 -8.69 0.61
C ASN A 112 -13.55 -9.31 1.94
N PRO A 113 -14.04 -10.51 2.30
CA PRO A 113 -13.70 -11.16 3.56
C PRO A 113 -12.20 -11.38 3.79
N THR A 114 -11.43 -11.63 2.73
CA THR A 114 -9.98 -11.84 2.83
C THR A 114 -9.25 -10.53 3.14
N ALA A 115 -9.62 -9.43 2.47
CA ALA A 115 -9.08 -8.10 2.79
C ALA A 115 -9.47 -7.67 4.20
N ARG A 116 -10.72 -7.96 4.63
CA ARG A 116 -11.20 -7.70 5.98
C ARG A 116 -10.40 -8.44 7.06
N GLY A 117 -10.11 -9.71 6.82
CA GLY A 117 -9.25 -10.52 7.71
C GLY A 117 -7.85 -9.92 7.83
N ALA A 118 -7.19 -9.67 6.71
CA ALA A 118 -5.86 -9.05 6.70
C ALA A 118 -5.85 -7.66 7.37
N TRP A 119 -6.91 -6.86 7.18
CA TRP A 119 -7.06 -5.55 7.80
C TRP A 119 -7.18 -5.65 9.33
N ALA A 120 -8.03 -6.56 9.81
CA ALA A 120 -8.19 -6.86 11.23
C ALA A 120 -6.88 -7.33 11.87
N ASP A 121 -6.16 -8.24 11.20
CA ASP A 121 -4.89 -8.78 11.68
C ASP A 121 -3.84 -7.68 11.88
N ILE A 122 -3.72 -6.75 10.94
CA ILE A 122 -2.78 -5.61 11.04
C ILE A 122 -3.12 -4.70 12.21
N ARG A 123 -4.42 -4.49 12.47
CA ARG A 123 -4.89 -3.63 13.57
C ARG A 123 -4.97 -4.35 14.91
N GLY A 124 -4.84 -5.68 14.92
CA GLY A 124 -4.93 -6.49 16.13
C GLY A 124 -6.32 -6.49 16.75
N ILE A 125 -7.37 -6.39 15.93
CA ILE A 125 -8.78 -6.44 16.38
C ILE A 125 -9.50 -7.62 15.74
N GLN A 126 -10.65 -8.00 16.26
CA GLN A 126 -11.50 -9.02 15.64
C GLN A 126 -12.18 -8.46 14.39
N GLU A 127 -12.39 -9.29 13.37
CA GLU A 127 -13.03 -8.82 12.13
C GLU A 127 -14.46 -8.27 12.37
N SER A 128 -15.15 -8.77 13.39
CA SER A 128 -16.49 -8.29 13.79
C SER A 128 -16.46 -6.91 14.45
N GLU A 129 -15.29 -6.47 14.96
CA GLU A 129 -15.11 -5.18 15.62
C GLU A 129 -14.83 -4.04 14.63
N ILE A 130 -14.42 -4.36 13.39
CA ILE A 130 -14.08 -3.37 12.35
C ILE A 130 -15.14 -2.26 12.19
N PRO A 131 -16.46 -2.56 12.07
CA PRO A 131 -17.44 -1.51 11.84
C PRO A 131 -17.60 -0.54 13.01
N GLU A 132 -17.50 -1.03 14.25
CA GLU A 132 -17.56 -0.16 15.43
C GLU A 132 -16.26 0.63 15.60
N TYR A 133 -15.12 -0.04 15.40
CA TYR A 133 -13.81 0.57 15.44
C TYR A 133 -13.71 1.75 14.48
N LEU A 134 -14.04 1.56 13.19
CA LEU A 134 -13.94 2.59 12.16
C LEU A 134 -14.87 3.79 12.42
N ARG A 135 -16.07 3.55 12.95
CA ARG A 135 -17.02 4.63 13.32
C ARG A 135 -16.57 5.45 14.52
N GLY A 136 -15.66 4.92 15.33
CA GLY A 136 -15.09 5.65 16.46
C GLY A 136 -13.95 6.59 16.09
N LEU A 137 -13.44 6.52 14.87
CA LEU A 137 -12.29 7.31 14.43
C LEU A 137 -12.72 8.70 13.94
N ALA A 138 -11.85 9.69 14.13
CA ALA A 138 -12.05 11.04 13.62
C ALA A 138 -11.56 11.14 12.16
N PRO A 139 -12.42 11.56 11.21
CA PRO A 139 -12.03 11.78 9.81
C PRO A 139 -11.43 13.17 9.63
N VAL A 140 -10.12 13.25 9.42
CA VAL A 140 -9.34 14.49 9.38
C VAL A 140 -8.39 14.53 8.17
N VAL A 141 -7.72 15.66 7.98
CA VAL A 141 -6.72 15.89 6.93
C VAL A 141 -5.37 16.22 7.56
N LEU A 142 -4.30 15.62 7.05
CA LEU A 142 -2.94 15.92 7.48
C LEU A 142 -2.54 17.36 7.09
N ARG A 143 -1.89 18.09 8.00
CA ARG A 143 -1.32 19.42 7.70
C ARG A 143 0.17 19.39 7.38
N TYR A 144 0.82 18.26 7.62
CA TYR A 144 2.25 18.07 7.49
C TYR A 144 2.52 16.74 6.80
N ASP A 145 3.62 16.68 6.06
CA ASP A 145 4.14 15.44 5.51
C ASP A 145 4.46 14.48 6.67
N THR A 146 3.82 13.32 6.71
CA THR A 146 3.79 12.47 7.91
C THR A 146 4.34 11.08 7.65
N ARG A 147 5.30 10.64 8.47
CA ARG A 147 5.83 9.26 8.43
C ARG A 147 4.84 8.27 9.01
N VAL A 148 4.64 7.17 8.28
CA VAL A 148 3.80 6.06 8.70
C VAL A 148 4.39 4.72 8.26
N THR A 149 3.95 3.64 8.89
CA THR A 149 3.95 2.31 8.28
C THR A 149 2.61 2.13 7.58
N ASN A 150 2.62 2.01 6.26
CA ASN A 150 1.44 1.77 5.44
C ASN A 150 1.44 0.31 4.93
N HIS A 151 0.30 -0.21 4.48
CA HIS A 151 0.14 -1.60 4.08
C HIS A 151 -0.50 -1.71 2.70
N ARG A 152 0.09 -2.50 1.82
CA ARG A 152 -0.53 -2.90 0.55
C ARG A 152 -1.23 -4.25 0.74
N TYR A 153 -2.31 -4.48 0.00
CA TYR A 153 -3.06 -5.73 0.05
C TYR A 153 -2.84 -6.54 -1.22
N THR A 154 -2.05 -7.60 -1.13
CA THR A 154 -1.81 -8.51 -2.26
C THR A 154 -1.84 -9.96 -1.78
N ASP A 155 -2.31 -10.87 -2.63
CA ASP A 155 -2.40 -12.31 -2.34
C ASP A 155 -3.05 -12.66 -0.98
N GLY A 156 -4.08 -11.90 -0.60
CA GLY A 156 -4.81 -12.14 0.65
C GLY A 156 -4.11 -11.69 1.93
N SER A 157 -2.98 -10.98 1.82
CA SER A 157 -2.17 -10.53 2.96
C SER A 157 -1.84 -9.05 2.89
N GLY A 158 -1.68 -8.42 4.05
CA GLY A 158 -1.16 -7.06 4.14
C GLY A 158 0.36 -7.03 4.25
N PHE A 159 1.02 -6.25 3.41
CA PHE A 159 2.47 -6.08 3.43
C PHE A 159 2.84 -4.68 3.88
N ALA A 160 3.50 -4.60 5.04
CA ALA A 160 3.97 -3.36 5.62
C ALA A 160 5.13 -2.75 4.81
N PHE A 161 5.08 -1.44 4.59
CA PHE A 161 6.18 -0.65 4.05
C PHE A 161 6.22 0.73 4.71
N GLN A 162 7.38 1.39 4.66
CA GLN A 162 7.55 2.71 5.24
C GLN A 162 7.14 3.77 4.22
N ALA A 163 6.37 4.77 4.65
CA ALA A 163 5.90 5.83 3.77
C ALA A 163 6.06 7.23 4.39
N VAL A 164 5.95 8.24 3.55
CA VAL A 164 5.57 9.61 3.92
C VAL A 164 4.28 9.92 3.17
N LEU A 165 3.24 10.27 3.93
CA LEU A 165 1.98 10.78 3.38
C LEU A 165 2.10 12.28 3.20
N GLU A 166 1.77 12.79 2.02
CA GLU A 166 1.75 14.23 1.73
C GLU A 166 0.73 14.97 2.63
N ALA A 167 1.06 16.18 3.05
CA ALA A 167 0.10 17.11 3.63
C ALA A 167 -1.13 17.29 2.72
N GLY A 168 -2.34 17.23 3.28
CA GLY A 168 -3.58 17.18 2.50
C GLY A 168 -4.17 15.77 2.35
N THR A 169 -3.42 14.72 2.73
CA THR A 169 -3.96 13.35 2.77
C THR A 169 -5.10 13.23 3.79
N ALA A 170 -6.24 12.67 3.37
CA ALA A 170 -7.34 12.31 4.25
C ALA A 170 -7.04 11.02 5.03
N VAL A 171 -7.23 11.06 6.35
CA VAL A 171 -6.94 9.96 7.27
C VAL A 171 -8.03 9.80 8.33
N LEU A 172 -8.18 8.59 8.85
CA LEU A 172 -8.90 8.36 10.11
C LEU A 172 -7.88 8.34 11.25
N VAL A 173 -8.17 9.09 12.33
CA VAL A 173 -7.32 9.14 13.53
C VAL A 173 -8.05 8.55 14.74
N ASP A 174 -7.30 7.86 15.61
CA ASP A 174 -7.83 7.30 16.84
C ASP A 174 -7.93 8.32 17.98
N ASN A 175 -8.39 7.88 19.15
CA ASN A 175 -8.58 8.72 20.33
C ASN A 175 -7.27 9.16 21.03
N THR A 176 -6.11 8.69 20.57
CA THR A 176 -4.79 9.22 20.95
C THR A 176 -4.24 10.17 19.87
N GLY A 177 -5.01 10.39 18.81
CA GLY A 177 -4.68 11.22 17.67
C GLY A 177 -3.67 10.58 16.72
N MET A 178 -3.50 9.26 16.72
CA MET A 178 -2.65 8.58 15.76
C MET A 178 -3.38 8.37 14.42
N PRO A 179 -2.75 8.62 13.25
CA PRO A 179 -3.30 8.22 11.96
C PRO A 179 -3.29 6.70 11.82
N VAL A 180 -4.45 6.12 11.58
CA VAL A 180 -4.65 4.67 11.61
C VAL A 180 -5.29 4.11 10.33
N VAL A 181 -5.81 4.97 9.45
CA VAL A 181 -6.28 4.60 8.10
C VAL A 181 -5.94 5.72 7.13
N ARG A 182 -5.48 5.38 5.92
CA ARG A 182 -5.40 6.31 4.78
C ARG A 182 -6.62 6.12 3.89
N CYS A 183 -7.43 7.16 3.73
CA CYS A 183 -8.76 7.04 3.12
C CYS A 183 -8.73 6.80 1.61
N ALA A 184 -7.72 7.31 0.91
CA ALA A 184 -7.52 7.11 -0.53
C ALA A 184 -7.42 5.63 -0.97
N CYS A 185 -7.11 4.74 -0.02
CA CYS A 185 -6.85 3.32 -0.29
C CYS A 185 -7.46 2.36 0.75
N GLY A 186 -8.07 2.89 1.82
CA GLY A 186 -8.56 2.10 2.96
C GLY A 186 -7.47 1.40 3.77
N ASN A 187 -6.20 1.67 3.47
CA ASN A 187 -5.08 0.94 4.04
C ASN A 187 -4.97 1.21 5.55
N PRO A 188 -4.80 0.17 6.37
CA PRO A 188 -4.50 0.33 7.77
C PRO A 188 -3.08 0.94 7.92
N LEU A 189 -2.95 1.89 8.82
CA LEU A 189 -1.68 2.56 9.14
C LEU A 189 -1.22 2.12 10.53
N LEU A 190 0.09 2.04 10.70
CA LEU A 190 0.76 1.88 11.99
C LEU A 190 1.82 2.96 12.17
N ALA A 191 2.32 3.11 13.40
CA ALA A 191 3.44 3.99 13.68
C ALA A 191 4.65 3.67 12.76
N PRO A 192 5.40 4.68 12.31
CA PRO A 192 6.58 4.46 11.49
C PRO A 192 7.64 3.68 12.27
N LYS A 193 8.41 2.86 11.56
CA LYS A 193 9.63 2.27 12.11
C LYS A 193 10.72 3.35 12.12
N ALA A 194 11.64 3.25 13.08
CA ALA A 194 12.80 4.12 13.11
C ALA A 194 13.53 4.06 11.76
N ALA A 195 13.80 5.23 11.18
CA ALA A 195 14.60 5.30 9.97
C ALA A 195 16.02 4.85 10.29
N THR A 196 16.60 4.00 9.43
CA THR A 196 18.02 3.69 9.50
C THR A 196 18.81 4.76 8.77
N ASP A 197 20.06 4.98 9.19
CA ASP A 197 20.94 5.93 8.51
C ASP A 197 21.01 5.64 7.01
N GLY A 198 20.82 6.70 6.23
CA GLY A 198 20.85 6.65 4.76
C GLY A 198 19.54 6.26 4.08
N ALA A 199 18.38 6.22 4.76
CA ALA A 199 17.11 5.89 4.11
C ALA A 199 16.87 6.67 2.80
N THR A 200 16.39 5.97 1.77
CA THR A 200 16.09 6.55 0.45
C THR A 200 14.61 6.79 0.28
N TYR A 201 14.28 7.92 -0.32
CA TYR A 201 12.90 8.25 -0.70
C TYR A 201 12.62 7.76 -2.12
N GLN A 202 11.55 7.00 -2.28
CA GLN A 202 11.11 6.38 -3.53
C GLN A 202 9.77 6.99 -3.97
N GLY A 203 9.59 7.17 -5.28
CA GLY A 203 8.39 7.77 -5.86
C GLY A 203 8.58 9.24 -6.24
N THR A 204 7.50 9.86 -6.72
CA THR A 204 7.51 11.26 -7.18
C THR A 204 7.37 12.20 -6.00
N ALA A 205 8.36 13.06 -5.77
CA ALA A 205 8.26 14.13 -4.79
C ALA A 205 7.32 15.25 -5.30
N TRP A 206 6.41 15.69 -4.45
CA TRP A 206 5.56 16.86 -4.72
C TRP A 206 6.34 18.17 -4.56
N PRO A 207 5.88 19.29 -5.17
CA PRO A 207 6.44 20.60 -4.91
C PRO A 207 6.42 20.94 -3.41
N GLY A 208 7.58 21.24 -2.84
CA GLY A 208 7.71 21.57 -1.42
C GLY A 208 8.04 20.38 -0.50
N PHE A 209 8.07 19.15 -1.02
CA PHE A 209 8.56 18.01 -0.25
C PHE A 209 10.00 18.27 0.23
N SER A 210 10.23 18.11 1.54
CA SER A 210 11.55 18.14 2.14
C SER A 210 11.62 17.11 3.28
N PRO A 211 12.61 16.19 3.27
CA PRO A 211 12.83 15.26 4.39
C PRO A 211 12.90 15.95 5.77
N ASP A 212 13.45 17.17 5.82
CA ASP A 212 13.63 17.93 7.06
C ASP A 212 12.32 18.47 7.66
N THR A 213 11.25 18.54 6.87
CA THR A 213 9.93 19.04 7.31
C THR A 213 8.95 17.91 7.59
N VAL A 214 9.34 16.66 7.34
CA VAL A 214 8.53 15.48 7.65
C VAL A 214 8.42 15.32 9.16
N ILE A 215 7.23 14.95 9.64
CA ILE A 215 6.96 14.68 11.05
C ILE A 215 6.68 13.20 11.33
N VAL A 216 6.84 12.81 12.59
CA VAL A 216 6.31 11.56 13.15
C VAL A 216 5.26 11.93 14.18
N VAL A 217 4.09 11.29 14.10
CA VAL A 217 3.07 11.43 15.14
C VAL A 217 3.32 10.37 16.22
N THR A 218 3.27 10.80 17.47
CA THR A 218 3.37 9.96 18.66
C THR A 218 2.05 9.98 19.42
N PRO A 219 1.65 8.91 20.12
CA PRO A 219 0.37 8.87 20.81
C PRO A 219 0.23 9.98 21.87
N GLY A 220 -0.89 10.69 21.85
CA GLY A 220 -1.27 11.63 22.90
C GLY A 220 -2.04 10.99 24.05
N ALA A 221 -2.54 11.83 24.95
CA ALA A 221 -3.51 11.38 25.94
C ALA A 221 -4.82 10.97 25.25
N THR A 222 -5.55 10.00 25.81
CA THR A 222 -6.87 9.65 25.28
C THR A 222 -7.84 10.83 25.40
N VAL A 223 -8.47 11.20 24.29
CA VAL A 223 -9.45 12.29 24.19
C VAL A 223 -10.74 11.82 23.55
N THR A 224 -11.81 12.61 23.69
CA THR A 224 -13.09 12.41 23.00
C THR A 224 -13.29 13.37 21.82
N VAL A 225 -12.34 14.28 21.62
CA VAL A 225 -12.33 15.30 20.56
C VAL A 225 -10.90 15.51 20.08
N ILE A 226 -10.71 15.54 18.76
CA ILE A 226 -9.50 16.03 18.12
C ILE A 226 -9.72 17.49 17.71
N VAL A 227 -8.89 18.39 18.25
CA VAL A 227 -8.97 19.83 17.96
C VAL A 227 -8.23 20.13 16.66
N CYS A 228 -8.98 20.31 15.58
CA CYS A 228 -8.45 20.54 14.23
C CYS A 228 -8.52 22.03 13.86
N ILE A 229 -7.68 22.49 12.91
CA ILE A 229 -7.94 23.75 12.21
C ILE A 229 -9.05 23.52 11.18
N ARG A 230 -10.05 24.41 11.14
CA ARG A 230 -11.04 24.40 10.06
C ARG A 230 -10.36 24.81 8.75
N ILE A 231 -10.49 23.96 7.73
CA ILE A 231 -9.92 24.16 6.39
C ILE A 231 -10.25 25.57 5.87
N ASN A 232 -9.26 26.23 5.25
CA ASN A 232 -9.32 27.61 4.74
C ASN A 232 -9.57 28.71 5.79
N THR A 233 -9.38 28.42 7.07
CA THR A 233 -9.53 29.40 8.15
C THR A 233 -8.39 29.29 9.16
N THR A 234 -8.37 30.21 10.13
CA THR A 234 -7.48 30.15 11.31
C THR A 234 -8.24 29.79 12.59
N VAL A 235 -9.49 29.32 12.46
CA VAL A 235 -10.33 28.95 13.60
C VAL A 235 -10.33 27.44 13.77
N THR A 236 -10.51 26.97 14.99
CA THR A 236 -10.58 25.54 15.26
C THR A 236 -11.96 24.96 14.99
N ILE A 237 -12.00 23.64 14.82
CA ILE A 237 -13.19 22.80 14.79
C ILE A 237 -12.91 21.53 15.58
N ASP A 238 -13.86 21.16 16.42
CA ASP A 238 -13.80 19.96 17.25
C ASP A 238 -14.34 18.78 16.44
N VAL A 239 -13.50 17.76 16.21
CA VAL A 239 -13.89 16.52 15.53
C VAL A 239 -14.07 15.44 16.59
N PRO A 240 -15.29 14.89 16.78
CA PRO A 240 -15.53 13.82 17.75
C PRO A 240 -14.69 12.59 17.43
N VAL A 241 -14.20 11.93 18.48
CA VAL A 241 -13.51 10.63 18.42
C VAL A 241 -13.91 9.82 19.64
N SER A 242 -14.00 8.50 19.51
CA SER A 242 -14.30 7.61 20.62
C SER A 242 -13.21 6.57 20.81
N SER A 243 -13.12 6.03 22.03
CA SER A 243 -12.41 4.78 22.25
C SER A 243 -13.23 3.67 21.58
N GLY A 244 -12.83 3.24 20.39
CA GLY A 244 -13.28 1.97 19.84
C GLY A 244 -12.82 0.79 20.70
N PRO A 245 -13.13 -0.47 20.31
CA PRO A 245 -12.45 -1.63 20.87
C PRO A 245 -10.94 -1.41 20.79
N GLY A 246 -10.26 -1.52 21.93
CA GLY A 246 -8.88 -1.06 22.08
C GLY A 246 -7.97 -1.72 21.07
N ASP A 247 -7.17 -0.92 20.35
CA ASP A 247 -6.06 -1.45 19.58
C ASP A 247 -4.95 -1.84 20.55
N GLY A 248 -4.48 -3.08 20.47
CA GLY A 248 -3.24 -3.45 21.12
C GLY A 248 -2.14 -2.63 20.48
N SER A 249 -1.79 -1.48 21.07
CA SER A 249 -0.77 -0.57 20.56
C SER A 249 0.50 -1.36 20.24
N ALA A 250 0.65 -1.74 18.97
CA ALA A 250 1.59 -2.75 18.54
C ALA A 250 2.98 -2.09 18.51
N THR A 251 3.67 -2.20 19.63
CA THR A 251 5.12 -2.02 19.67
C THR A 251 5.74 -3.07 18.76
N PRO A 252 6.74 -2.76 17.91
CA PRO A 252 7.26 -3.73 16.96
C PRO A 252 7.97 -4.87 17.72
N SER A 253 7.32 -6.02 17.84
CA SER A 253 7.99 -7.24 18.29
C SER A 253 8.76 -7.85 17.13
N SER A 254 10.03 -8.13 17.40
CA SER A 254 10.97 -8.76 16.49
C SER A 254 10.86 -10.29 16.62
N GLY A 255 10.73 -10.97 15.48
CA GLY A 255 11.10 -12.36 15.30
C GLY A 255 10.03 -13.41 15.62
N GLY A 256 9.90 -14.39 14.71
CA GLY A 256 9.29 -15.67 15.03
C GLY A 256 8.62 -16.38 13.86
N SER A 257 9.42 -16.99 12.98
CA SER A 257 8.98 -18.02 12.03
C SER A 257 8.18 -19.11 12.75
N GLY A 258 7.00 -19.46 12.23
CA GLY A 258 6.15 -20.52 12.77
C GLY A 258 5.30 -21.16 11.68
N THR A 259 5.85 -22.21 11.06
CA THR A 259 5.16 -23.13 10.15
C THR A 259 3.99 -23.82 10.84
N ALA A 260 2.82 -23.83 10.20
CA ALA A 260 1.83 -24.89 10.39
C ALA A 260 1.11 -25.12 9.05
N GLY A 261 1.38 -26.27 8.45
CA GLY A 261 0.77 -26.68 7.20
C GLY A 261 -0.69 -27.07 7.37
N ALA A 262 -1.47 -26.84 6.32
CA ALA A 262 -2.66 -27.60 6.04
C ALA A 262 -2.66 -27.92 4.53
N THR A 263 -2.49 -29.20 4.24
CA THR A 263 -2.64 -29.80 2.92
C THR A 263 -4.09 -29.69 2.49
N ALA A 264 -4.36 -29.02 1.36
CA ALA A 264 -5.57 -29.22 0.59
C ALA A 264 -5.22 -29.28 -0.89
N THR A 265 -5.26 -30.50 -1.41
CA THR A 265 -5.22 -30.82 -2.84
C THR A 265 -6.42 -30.18 -3.52
N ALA A 266 -6.19 -29.28 -4.48
CA ALA A 266 -7.18 -28.89 -5.47
C ALA A 266 -6.52 -28.80 -6.84
N THR A 267 -7.09 -29.58 -7.74
CA THR A 267 -6.68 -29.87 -9.11
C THR A 267 -6.57 -28.62 -9.98
N ALA A 268 -5.51 -28.56 -10.78
CA ALA A 268 -5.31 -27.55 -11.80
C ALA A 268 -6.34 -27.66 -12.93
N THR A 269 -7.04 -26.56 -13.20
CA THR A 269 -7.62 -26.25 -14.51
C THR A 269 -7.49 -24.74 -14.75
N ALA A 270 -6.95 -24.35 -15.90
CA ALA A 270 -7.04 -23.01 -16.48
C ALA A 270 -7.59 -23.16 -17.92
N PRO A 271 -8.05 -22.11 -18.63
CA PRO A 271 -8.26 -20.70 -18.24
C PRO A 271 -9.69 -20.17 -18.58
N THR A 272 -9.91 -18.86 -18.43
CA THR A 272 -10.99 -18.01 -19.00
C THR A 272 -12.28 -17.84 -18.19
N GLY A 273 -12.45 -16.66 -17.61
CA GLY A 273 -13.71 -16.16 -17.08
C GLY A 273 -13.54 -14.73 -16.55
N ALA A 274 -14.22 -13.75 -17.14
CA ALA A 274 -14.28 -12.39 -16.62
C ALA A 274 -14.79 -12.38 -15.16
N PRO A 275 -14.37 -11.42 -14.30
CA PRO A 275 -14.88 -11.35 -12.94
C PRO A 275 -16.40 -11.14 -12.95
N ALA A 276 -17.13 -11.96 -12.20
CA ALA A 276 -18.59 -12.08 -12.29
C ALA A 276 -19.39 -10.86 -11.77
N SER A 277 -18.75 -9.77 -11.35
CA SER A 277 -19.45 -8.67 -10.68
C SER A 277 -18.70 -7.34 -10.67
N GLY A 278 -18.22 -6.86 -11.82
CA GLY A 278 -17.88 -5.44 -11.94
C GLY A 278 -19.04 -4.60 -12.44
N ASP A 279 -19.07 -3.33 -12.05
CA ASP A 279 -20.08 -2.39 -12.50
C ASP A 279 -19.80 -1.96 -13.95
N TYR A 280 -20.73 -2.28 -14.86
CA TYR A 280 -20.69 -1.86 -16.26
C TYR A 280 -20.52 -0.34 -16.40
N THR A 281 -21.11 0.45 -15.52
CA THR A 281 -21.01 1.93 -15.55
C THR A 281 -19.59 2.41 -15.31
N SER A 282 -18.93 1.81 -14.32
CA SER A 282 -17.54 2.10 -13.98
C SER A 282 -16.59 1.65 -15.09
N CYS A 283 -16.83 0.47 -15.66
CA CYS A 283 -16.06 -0.01 -16.81
C CYS A 283 -16.25 0.90 -18.04
N ALA A 284 -17.48 1.31 -18.35
CA ALA A 284 -17.78 2.17 -19.49
C ALA A 284 -17.11 3.55 -19.38
N ARG A 285 -16.93 4.06 -18.15
CA ARG A 285 -16.17 5.29 -17.90
C ARG A 285 -14.70 5.11 -18.24
N ARG A 286 -14.06 4.05 -17.72
CA ARG A 286 -12.65 3.74 -18.01
C ARG A 286 -12.42 3.49 -19.49
N TYR A 287 -13.33 2.78 -20.14
CA TYR A 287 -13.34 2.56 -21.58
C TYR A 287 -13.33 3.89 -22.34
N GLY A 288 -14.19 4.84 -21.98
CA GLY A 288 -14.26 6.16 -22.61
C GLY A 288 -12.99 7.00 -22.43
N GLU A 289 -12.36 6.93 -21.25
CA GLU A 289 -11.09 7.59 -20.97
C GLU A 289 -9.95 7.05 -21.84
N LEU A 290 -9.83 5.72 -21.93
CA LEU A 290 -8.79 5.07 -22.74
C LEU A 290 -8.94 5.37 -24.23
N VAL A 291 -10.17 5.33 -24.76
CA VAL A 291 -10.42 5.71 -26.16
C VAL A 291 -10.04 7.17 -26.41
N ARG A 292 -10.36 8.07 -25.49
CA ARG A 292 -10.00 9.49 -25.60
C ARG A 292 -8.48 9.67 -25.59
N ASP A 293 -7.78 9.02 -24.68
CA ASP A 293 -6.32 9.14 -24.53
C ASP A 293 -5.58 8.54 -25.73
N LEU A 294 -6.03 7.39 -26.24
CA LEU A 294 -5.52 6.78 -27.47
C LEU A 294 -5.79 7.66 -28.70
N THR A 295 -6.93 8.35 -28.76
CA THR A 295 -7.25 9.27 -29.86
C THR A 295 -6.35 10.52 -29.83
N LEU A 296 -6.14 11.12 -28.65
CA LEU A 296 -5.36 12.35 -28.50
C LEU A 296 -3.85 12.14 -28.72
N ASN A 297 -3.32 10.98 -28.35
CA ASN A 297 -1.89 10.67 -28.44
C ASN A 297 -1.49 9.99 -29.77
N GLY A 298 -2.37 9.98 -30.77
CA GLY A 298 -2.10 9.34 -32.08
C GLY A 298 -1.96 7.82 -32.00
N GLY A 299 -2.55 7.22 -30.96
CA GLY A 299 -2.40 5.82 -30.57
C GLY A 299 -3.32 4.84 -31.28
N MET A 300 -4.28 5.30 -32.09
CA MET A 300 -5.34 4.43 -32.64
C MET A 300 -5.43 4.59 -34.16
N ASP A 301 -5.31 3.47 -34.90
CA ASP A 301 -5.61 3.47 -36.34
C ASP A 301 -7.13 3.38 -36.59
N ALA A 302 -7.54 3.65 -37.83
CA ALA A 302 -8.96 3.68 -38.19
C ALA A 302 -9.67 2.31 -38.01
N GLY A 303 -8.94 1.20 -38.17
CA GLY A 303 -9.48 -0.14 -37.99
C GLY A 303 -9.70 -0.48 -36.52
N GLN A 304 -8.76 -0.12 -35.66
CA GLN A 304 -8.88 -0.25 -34.20
C GLN A 304 -10.03 0.61 -33.66
N ALA A 305 -10.18 1.84 -34.17
CA ALA A 305 -11.28 2.73 -33.79
C ALA A 305 -12.66 2.15 -34.15
N GLU A 306 -12.80 1.56 -35.33
CA GLU A 306 -14.03 0.87 -35.74
C GLU A 306 -14.31 -0.37 -34.89
N GLN A 307 -13.27 -1.16 -34.58
CA GLN A 307 -13.38 -2.35 -33.73
C GLN A 307 -13.85 -2.00 -32.31
N TRP A 308 -13.27 -0.97 -31.69
CA TRP A 308 -13.64 -0.52 -30.36
C TRP A 308 -15.05 0.09 -30.36
N ALA A 309 -15.40 0.90 -31.36
CA ALA A 309 -16.76 1.39 -31.50
C ALA A 309 -17.80 0.26 -31.64
N ALA A 310 -17.46 -0.85 -32.30
CA ALA A 310 -18.33 -2.02 -32.40
C ALA A 310 -18.51 -2.74 -31.06
N LYS A 311 -17.41 -2.98 -30.32
CA LYS A 311 -17.47 -3.59 -28.98
C LYS A 311 -18.26 -2.73 -27.99
N ALA A 312 -18.09 -1.41 -28.02
CA ALA A 312 -18.85 -0.48 -27.18
C ALA A 312 -20.36 -0.53 -27.48
N LYS A 313 -20.76 -0.58 -28.76
CA LYS A 313 -22.17 -0.73 -29.14
C LYS A 313 -22.76 -2.05 -28.67
N GLN A 314 -22.00 -3.14 -28.75
CA GLN A 314 -22.43 -4.46 -28.29
C GLN A 314 -22.65 -4.48 -26.77
N ALA A 315 -21.72 -3.92 -26.01
CA ALA A 315 -21.85 -3.82 -24.55
C ALA A 315 -23.04 -2.94 -24.13
N ALA A 316 -23.26 -1.82 -24.82
CA ALA A 316 -24.40 -0.93 -24.57
C ALA A 316 -25.75 -1.59 -24.89
N ALA A 317 -25.81 -2.44 -25.92
CA ALA A 317 -27.01 -3.21 -26.26
C ALA A 317 -27.35 -4.23 -25.15
N LEU A 318 -26.34 -4.95 -24.63
CA LEU A 318 -26.53 -5.89 -23.52
C LEU A 318 -27.00 -5.18 -22.26
N ALA A 319 -26.37 -4.06 -21.90
CA ALA A 319 -26.77 -3.24 -20.76
C ALA A 319 -28.21 -2.72 -20.89
N SER A 320 -28.60 -2.29 -22.09
CA SER A 320 -29.96 -1.82 -22.37
C SER A 320 -31.01 -2.93 -22.29
N SER A 321 -30.61 -4.19 -22.51
CA SER A 321 -31.46 -5.37 -22.30
C SER A 321 -31.47 -5.90 -20.85
N GLY A 322 -30.69 -5.29 -19.94
CA GLY A 322 -30.58 -5.71 -18.55
C GLY A 322 -29.51 -6.77 -18.28
N ASP A 323 -28.73 -7.19 -19.28
CA ASP A 323 -27.59 -8.09 -19.13
C ASP A 323 -26.32 -7.30 -18.77
N LEU A 324 -26.24 -6.85 -17.51
CA LEU A 324 -25.11 -6.08 -17.02
C LEU A 324 -23.83 -6.90 -16.89
N ALA A 325 -23.93 -8.21 -16.63
CA ALA A 325 -22.78 -9.10 -16.54
C ALA A 325 -22.13 -9.31 -17.92
N GLY A 326 -22.95 -9.56 -18.95
CA GLY A 326 -22.48 -9.64 -20.33
C GLY A 326 -21.93 -8.31 -20.84
N ALA A 327 -22.58 -7.19 -20.51
CA ALA A 327 -22.09 -5.86 -20.84
C ALA A 327 -20.73 -5.55 -20.18
N TYR A 328 -20.58 -5.88 -18.89
CA TYR A 328 -19.33 -5.72 -18.16
C TYR A 328 -18.22 -6.60 -18.72
N ALA A 329 -18.49 -7.86 -19.06
CA ALA A 329 -17.48 -8.76 -19.63
C ALA A 329 -16.89 -8.23 -20.95
N ILE A 330 -17.74 -7.75 -21.87
CA ILE A 330 -17.27 -7.15 -23.14
C ILE A 330 -16.47 -5.87 -22.87
N CYS A 331 -16.94 -5.05 -21.94
CA CYS A 331 -16.26 -3.82 -21.58
C CYS A 331 -14.88 -4.08 -20.96
N TRP A 332 -14.79 -5.02 -20.01
CA TRP A 332 -13.56 -5.40 -19.31
C TRP A 332 -12.51 -5.95 -20.27
N GLU A 333 -12.90 -6.85 -21.17
CA GLU A 333 -12.00 -7.43 -22.17
C GLU A 333 -11.42 -6.33 -23.09
N SER A 334 -12.27 -5.40 -23.51
CA SER A 334 -11.83 -4.29 -24.36
C SER A 334 -10.91 -3.31 -23.64
N VAL A 335 -11.18 -2.99 -22.37
CA VAL A 335 -10.31 -2.15 -21.53
C VAL A 335 -8.95 -2.82 -21.35
N SER A 336 -8.93 -4.12 -21.08
CA SER A 336 -7.70 -4.90 -20.92
C SER A 336 -6.84 -4.91 -22.19
N GLU A 337 -7.48 -5.07 -23.36
CA GLU A 337 -6.79 -5.00 -24.66
C GLU A 337 -6.20 -3.60 -24.92
N MET A 338 -6.95 -2.53 -24.64
CA MET A 338 -6.48 -1.15 -24.80
C MET A 338 -5.32 -0.80 -23.87
N GLU A 339 -5.36 -1.26 -22.61
CA GLU A 339 -4.28 -1.05 -21.64
C GLU A 339 -3.02 -1.85 -22.02
N ALA A 340 -3.18 -3.07 -22.53
CA ALA A 340 -2.06 -3.85 -23.05
C ALA A 340 -1.41 -3.18 -24.27
N GLU A 341 -2.19 -2.60 -25.18
CA GLU A 341 -1.65 -1.84 -26.31
C GLU A 341 -0.89 -0.59 -25.85
N LEU A 342 -1.41 0.18 -24.90
CA LEU A 342 -0.72 1.33 -24.31
C LEU A 342 0.60 0.93 -23.65
N ALA A 343 0.66 -0.22 -22.98
CA ALA A 343 1.87 -0.70 -22.31
C ALA A 343 2.98 -1.13 -23.30
N THR A 344 2.67 -1.33 -24.58
CA THR A 344 3.63 -1.74 -25.61
C THR A 344 4.19 -0.59 -26.46
N ARG A 345 3.76 0.64 -26.19
CA ARG A 345 4.18 1.86 -26.90
C ARG A 345 5.07 2.74 -26.04
#